data_AF-L0J8K6-F1
#
_entry.id   AF-L0J8K6-F1
#
_cell.length_a   1.000
_cell.length_b   1.000
_cell.length_c   1.000
_cell.angle_alpha   90.00
_cell.angle_beta   90.00
_cell.angle_gamma   90.00
#
_symmetry.space_group_name_H-M   'P 1'
#
loop_
_entity.id
_entity.type
_entity.pdbx_description
1 polymer ?
#
loop_
_entity_poly.entity_id
_entity_poly.type
_entity_poly.pdbx_seq_one_letter_code
_entity_poly.pdbx_strand_id
1 'polypeptide(L)'
;MAALRDLFEVYGALDEAAAKSGNPAVGTTLDEFLPKASRNTGWYREVEDFFFRENAQQSPNLGEACARLGAQAKQAEQGNAPRLTAPQKHRLFYGLSAAARIQQVAPTPLLASSKSDLKAAMAPALAAVGPEEKPYEARLQNVDDRFDDYLNGVQSRFVGRANYYGFREAAAAPDMEVVDPSTLNIPLCRSGIVTVDRLQAAVVDTDLCSDDISLNNLKAIVNPFNWNENYPDFFVRMAPFRDPFRSDRWRRVLETVGFGGLGALEITTALKYFPTIGECEARLDYDLDDPTPGPGDGQVLVDRGYINMWVTNQDRNPDLPGVRVRTRKVIHISGLSPYAQQRLVCLTGYGTASSEFLFGPAVDPRPEARGFDYYDHEQPEEDPQTATSGPSTHVVATAVNLWTDSVEGLVSDYFDVAEKWMAGGLRLSDVTDFSQKVTGRLVSSPLEFLERINQPRNPRVRANEAQQGGQANETQQGGAP
;
A
#
# COMPACT_ATOMS: atom_id res chain seq x y z
N MET A 1 17.52 -5.17 -6.96
CA MET A 1 17.88 -5.14 -5.53
C MET A 1 18.68 -3.89 -5.16
N ALA A 2 19.87 -3.62 -5.73
CA ALA A 2 20.64 -2.39 -5.46
C ALA A 2 19.86 -1.09 -5.73
N ALA A 3 19.14 -1.02 -6.87
CA ALA A 3 18.27 0.11 -7.20
C ALA A 3 17.27 0.50 -6.11
N LEU A 4 16.72 -0.46 -5.36
CA LEU A 4 15.72 -0.13 -4.35
C LEU A 4 16.33 0.65 -3.17
N ARG A 5 17.53 0.26 -2.74
CA ARG A 5 18.27 0.98 -1.71
C ARG A 5 18.74 2.35 -2.21
N ASP A 6 19.24 2.43 -3.43
CA ASP A 6 19.66 3.72 -4.03
C ASP A 6 18.46 4.67 -4.20
N LEU A 7 17.30 4.16 -4.61
CA LEU A 7 16.06 4.92 -4.64
C LEU A 7 15.68 5.41 -3.23
N PHE A 8 15.83 4.56 -2.22
CA PHE A 8 15.57 4.93 -0.83
C PHE A 8 16.50 6.07 -0.37
N GLU A 9 17.78 6.03 -0.76
CA GLU A 9 18.77 7.07 -0.47
C GLU A 9 18.45 8.42 -1.12
N VAL A 10 17.86 8.44 -2.32
CA VAL A 10 17.37 9.70 -2.93
C VAL A 10 16.38 10.42 -2.01
N TYR A 11 15.47 9.68 -1.37
CA TYR A 11 14.55 10.24 -0.37
C TYR A 11 15.23 10.51 0.96
N GLY A 12 16.23 9.70 1.33
CA GLY A 12 17.11 9.98 2.47
C GLY A 12 17.82 11.32 2.36
N ALA A 13 18.27 11.71 1.17
CA ALA A 13 18.92 13.01 0.96
C ALA A 13 17.94 14.17 1.24
N LEU A 14 16.64 13.99 0.96
CA LEU A 14 15.60 14.96 1.32
C LEU A 14 15.40 15.05 2.84
N ASP A 15 15.39 13.90 3.51
CA ASP A 15 15.32 13.79 4.97
C ASP A 15 16.48 14.52 5.65
N GLU A 16 17.69 14.23 5.20
CA GLU A 16 18.94 14.84 5.69
C GLU A 16 18.98 16.34 5.42
N ALA A 17 18.52 16.79 4.25
CA ALA A 17 18.40 18.21 3.92
C ALA A 17 17.47 18.94 4.90
N ALA A 18 16.31 18.36 5.22
CA ALA A 18 15.39 18.92 6.21
C ALA A 18 15.98 18.89 7.63
N ALA A 19 16.73 17.86 7.98
CA ALA A 19 17.35 17.72 9.29
C ALA A 19 18.50 18.71 9.54
N LYS A 20 19.35 18.93 8.52
CA LYS A 20 20.66 19.59 8.71
C LYS A 20 20.83 20.94 8.02
N SER A 21 19.92 21.36 7.13
CA SER A 21 20.11 22.62 6.38
C SER A 21 20.11 23.87 7.25
N GLY A 22 19.48 23.83 8.43
CA GLY A 22 19.25 24.99 9.28
C GLY A 22 18.28 26.02 8.67
N ASN A 23 17.76 25.78 7.47
CA ASN A 23 16.82 26.66 6.78
C ASN A 23 15.39 26.10 6.87
N PRO A 24 14.47 26.75 7.63
CA PRO A 24 13.09 26.27 7.78
C PRO A 24 12.32 26.14 6.46
N ALA A 25 12.72 26.87 5.42
CA ALA A 25 12.11 26.77 4.10
C ALA A 25 12.36 25.41 3.43
N VAL A 26 13.47 24.72 3.74
CA VAL A 26 13.73 23.36 3.25
C VAL A 26 12.69 22.39 3.80
N GLY A 27 12.47 22.40 5.12
CA GLY A 27 11.46 21.55 5.76
C GLY A 27 10.04 21.89 5.31
N THR A 28 9.72 23.19 5.21
CA THR A 28 8.39 23.65 4.75
C THR A 28 8.11 23.20 3.31
N THR A 29 9.08 23.35 2.41
CA THR A 29 8.97 22.89 1.02
C THR A 29 8.89 21.37 0.96
N LEU A 30 9.67 20.66 1.77
CA LEU A 30 9.61 19.20 1.84
C LEU A 30 8.23 18.70 2.25
N ASP A 31 7.55 19.37 3.19
CA ASP A 31 6.20 19.02 3.63
C ASP A 31 5.14 19.14 2.52
N GLU A 32 5.37 19.96 1.49
CA GLU A 32 4.50 20.06 0.30
C GLU A 32 4.53 18.77 -0.55
N PHE A 33 5.60 17.98 -0.42
CA PHE A 33 5.82 16.73 -1.17
C PHE A 33 5.71 15.48 -0.30
N LEU A 34 6.24 15.53 0.92
CA LEU A 34 6.23 14.48 1.92
C LEU A 34 5.57 15.02 3.18
N PRO A 35 4.23 14.93 3.30
CA PRO A 35 3.51 15.56 4.40
C PRO A 35 4.05 15.15 5.77
N LYS A 36 4.38 16.16 6.60
CA LYS A 36 4.92 16.04 7.96
C LYS A 36 6.38 15.54 8.03
N ALA A 37 7.10 15.44 6.92
CA ALA A 37 8.51 15.06 6.92
C ALA A 37 9.37 15.95 7.80
N SER A 38 9.14 17.27 7.78
CA SER A 38 9.97 18.24 8.51
C SER A 38 9.94 18.02 10.03
N ARG A 39 8.87 17.44 10.56
CA ARG A 39 8.69 17.13 11.99
C ARG A 39 9.13 15.73 12.38
N ASN A 40 9.46 14.90 11.40
CA ASN A 40 9.81 13.49 11.58
C ASN A 40 11.12 13.17 10.85
N THR A 41 12.11 14.07 10.96
CA THR A 41 13.39 13.89 10.31
C THR A 41 14.21 12.75 10.93
N GLY A 42 15.17 12.20 10.18
CA GLY A 42 16.03 11.11 10.63
C GLY A 42 15.43 9.72 10.40
N TRP A 43 14.25 9.65 9.79
CA TRP A 43 13.57 8.39 9.46
C TRP A 43 14.38 7.53 8.49
N TYR A 44 15.19 8.12 7.62
CA TYR A 44 16.03 7.37 6.69
C TYR A 44 17.11 6.59 7.44
N ARG A 45 17.82 7.26 8.36
CA ARG A 45 18.86 6.63 9.19
C ARG A 45 18.26 5.52 10.04
N GLU A 46 17.06 5.74 10.58
CA GLU A 46 16.36 4.74 11.37
C GLU A 46 16.11 3.43 10.59
N VAL A 47 15.68 3.53 9.33
CA VAL A 47 15.49 2.36 8.46
C VAL A 47 16.83 1.73 8.05
N GLU A 48 17.84 2.55 7.75
CA GLU A 48 19.18 2.09 7.41
C GLU A 48 19.84 1.32 8.56
N ASP A 49 19.80 1.87 9.78
CA ASP A 49 20.32 1.23 10.98
C ASP A 49 19.58 -0.08 11.28
N PHE A 50 18.25 -0.10 11.08
CA PHE A 50 17.42 -1.26 11.30
C PHE A 50 17.77 -2.42 10.36
N PHE A 51 17.81 -2.17 9.04
CA PHE A 51 18.03 -3.24 8.06
C PHE A 51 19.50 -3.56 7.83
N PHE A 52 20.40 -2.59 7.83
CA PHE A 52 21.77 -2.80 7.38
C PHE A 52 22.80 -2.79 8.51
N ARG A 53 22.44 -2.30 9.70
CA ARG A 53 23.28 -2.30 10.91
C ARG A 53 24.70 -1.74 10.63
N GLU A 54 25.73 -2.57 10.69
CA GLU A 54 27.12 -2.18 10.43
C GLU A 54 27.35 -1.68 8.99
N ASN A 55 26.49 -2.08 8.05
CA ASN A 55 26.52 -1.66 6.65
C ASN A 55 25.59 -0.46 6.37
N ALA A 56 25.03 0.17 7.40
CA ALA A 56 24.09 1.29 7.26
C ALA A 56 24.75 2.52 6.61
N GLN A 57 24.06 3.09 5.62
CA GLN A 57 24.44 4.36 5.00
C GLN A 57 23.83 5.51 5.80
N GLN A 58 24.54 6.00 6.82
CA GLN A 58 24.00 6.99 7.75
C GLN A 58 23.93 8.44 7.22
N SER A 59 24.57 8.70 6.09
CA SER A 59 24.69 10.01 5.44
C SER A 59 24.29 9.87 3.97
N PRO A 60 23.00 10.03 3.64
CA PRO A 60 22.53 9.88 2.28
C PRO A 60 23.13 10.95 1.36
N ASN A 61 23.52 10.57 0.16
CA ASN A 61 24.10 11.45 -0.85
C ASN A 61 23.32 11.34 -2.16
N LEU A 62 22.60 12.42 -2.51
CA LEU A 62 21.78 12.47 -3.72
C LEU A 62 22.60 12.16 -4.99
N GLY A 63 23.79 12.76 -5.13
CA GLY A 63 24.63 12.62 -6.31
C GLY A 63 25.17 11.20 -6.48
N GLU A 64 25.61 10.57 -5.39
CA GLU A 64 26.11 9.19 -5.44
C GLU A 64 24.99 8.19 -5.72
N ALA A 65 23.83 8.32 -5.07
CA ALA A 65 22.66 7.49 -5.35
C ALA A 65 22.20 7.63 -6.82
N CYS A 66 22.14 8.86 -7.33
CA CYS A 66 21.79 9.11 -8.72
C CYS A 66 22.80 8.53 -9.72
N ALA A 67 24.10 8.63 -9.42
CA ALA A 67 25.15 8.05 -10.24
C ALA A 67 25.05 6.52 -10.29
N ARG A 68 24.77 5.85 -9.16
CA ARG A 68 24.58 4.39 -9.11
C ARG A 68 23.33 3.94 -9.88
N LEU A 69 22.23 4.67 -9.77
CA LEU A 69 21.01 4.42 -10.56
C LEU A 69 21.24 4.59 -12.07
N GLY A 70 21.97 5.64 -12.48
CA GLY A 70 22.36 5.84 -13.88
C GLY A 70 23.29 4.73 -14.39
N ALA A 71 24.28 4.32 -13.58
CA ALA A 71 25.17 3.22 -13.90
C ALA A 71 24.42 1.89 -14.04
N GLN A 72 23.46 1.62 -13.17
CA GLN A 72 22.60 0.44 -13.27
C GLN A 72 21.77 0.47 -14.57
N ALA A 73 21.17 1.61 -14.92
CA ALA A 73 20.42 1.75 -16.17
C ALA A 73 21.28 1.47 -17.40
N LYS A 74 22.52 1.97 -17.42
CA LYS A 74 23.50 1.68 -18.47
C LYS A 74 23.89 0.20 -18.52
N GLN A 75 24.12 -0.43 -17.37
CA GLN A 75 24.41 -1.87 -17.30
C GLN A 75 23.22 -2.72 -17.76
N ALA A 76 21.99 -2.28 -17.52
CA ALA A 76 20.78 -2.99 -17.89
C ALA A 76 20.58 -3.06 -19.42
N GLU A 77 21.05 -2.06 -20.17
CA GLU A 77 21.08 -2.12 -21.65
C GLU A 77 22.04 -3.19 -22.18
N GLN A 78 23.08 -3.50 -21.40
CA GLN A 78 24.05 -4.55 -21.70
C GLN A 78 23.60 -5.93 -21.19
N GLY A 79 22.43 -6.02 -20.56
CA GLY A 79 21.95 -7.25 -19.92
C GLY A 79 22.69 -7.61 -18.62
N ASN A 80 23.49 -6.70 -18.07
CA ASN A 80 24.31 -6.93 -16.88
C ASN A 80 23.62 -6.54 -15.57
N ALA A 81 22.44 -5.91 -15.64
CA ALA A 81 21.66 -5.49 -14.49
C ALA A 81 20.15 -5.51 -14.82
N PRO A 82 19.26 -5.62 -13.83
CA PRO A 82 17.83 -5.44 -14.06
C PRO A 82 17.52 -3.97 -14.36
N ARG A 83 16.56 -3.75 -15.27
CA ARG A 83 16.03 -2.43 -15.59
C ARG A 83 15.17 -1.90 -14.44
N LEU A 84 15.08 -0.58 -14.34
CA LEU A 84 14.13 0.05 -13.42
C LEU A 84 12.72 -0.18 -13.93
N THR A 85 11.86 -0.70 -13.08
CA THR A 85 10.43 -0.86 -13.38
C THR A 85 9.74 0.51 -13.45
N ALA A 86 8.58 0.59 -14.11
CA ALA A 86 7.84 1.85 -14.23
C ALA A 86 7.52 2.50 -12.86
N PRO A 87 7.10 1.76 -11.80
CA PRO A 87 6.90 2.38 -10.48
C PRO A 87 8.19 2.79 -9.77
N GLN A 88 9.36 2.17 -10.05
CA GLN A 88 10.67 2.64 -9.60
C GLN A 88 11.04 3.96 -10.30
N LYS A 89 10.88 4.04 -11.63
CA LYS A 89 11.08 5.29 -12.39
C LYS A 89 10.18 6.42 -11.90
N HIS A 90 8.91 6.13 -11.64
CA HIS A 90 7.94 7.08 -11.07
C HIS A 90 8.41 7.64 -9.71
N ARG A 91 8.77 6.76 -8.77
CA ARG A 91 9.28 7.16 -7.45
C ARG A 91 10.59 7.96 -7.57
N LEU A 92 11.48 7.54 -8.47
CA LEU A 92 12.74 8.23 -8.70
C LEU A 92 12.48 9.64 -9.21
N PHE A 93 11.65 9.79 -10.25
CA PHE A 93 11.27 11.10 -10.79
C PHE A 93 10.64 12.00 -9.73
N TYR A 94 9.71 11.48 -8.92
CA TYR A 94 9.11 12.26 -7.84
C TYR A 94 10.14 12.79 -6.83
N GLY A 95 11.06 11.93 -6.38
CA GLY A 95 12.11 12.30 -5.43
C GLY A 95 13.08 13.34 -6.01
N LEU A 96 13.50 13.13 -7.27
CA LEU A 96 14.34 14.05 -8.02
C LEU A 96 13.69 15.42 -8.18
N SER A 97 12.43 15.47 -8.58
CA SER A 97 11.71 16.74 -8.75
C SER A 97 11.48 17.46 -7.43
N ALA A 98 11.27 16.72 -6.33
CA ALA A 98 11.19 17.32 -4.99
C ALA A 98 12.53 17.92 -4.56
N ALA A 99 13.65 17.21 -4.82
CA ALA A 99 15.00 17.73 -4.57
C ALA A 99 15.26 19.02 -5.36
N ALA A 100 14.94 19.02 -6.66
CA ALA A 100 15.08 20.19 -7.51
C ALA A 100 14.24 21.38 -7.02
N ARG A 101 12.99 21.13 -6.60
CA ARG A 101 12.12 22.18 -6.06
C ARG A 101 12.68 22.78 -4.77
N ILE A 102 13.11 21.94 -3.83
CA ILE A 102 13.74 22.38 -2.59
C ILE A 102 14.96 23.24 -2.90
N GLN A 103 15.81 22.81 -3.83
CA GLN A 103 17.00 23.56 -4.22
C GLN A 103 16.68 24.92 -4.86
N GLN A 104 15.55 25.04 -5.58
CA GLN A 104 15.09 26.31 -6.16
C GLN A 104 14.54 27.29 -5.12
N VAL A 105 13.79 26.78 -4.13
CA VAL A 105 13.13 27.61 -3.10
C VAL A 105 14.10 27.96 -1.98
N ALA A 106 14.91 27.01 -1.57
CA ALA A 106 15.81 27.08 -0.43
C ALA A 106 17.13 26.34 -0.75
N PRO A 107 18.04 26.97 -1.54
CA PRO A 107 19.30 26.35 -1.92
C PRO A 107 20.07 25.81 -0.71
N THR A 108 20.52 24.57 -0.79
CA THR A 108 21.25 23.89 0.29
C THR A 108 22.37 23.01 -0.26
N PRO A 109 23.60 23.11 0.28
CA PRO A 109 24.72 22.28 -0.17
C PRO A 109 24.52 20.78 0.14
N LEU A 110 23.53 20.44 0.97
CA LEU A 110 23.16 19.05 1.27
C LEU A 110 22.54 18.32 0.07
N LEU A 111 21.93 19.07 -0.86
CA LEU A 111 21.42 18.51 -2.11
C LEU A 111 22.34 18.85 -3.29
N ALA A 112 22.75 20.11 -3.40
CA ALA A 112 23.72 20.58 -4.38
C ALA A 112 24.27 21.97 -4.02
N SER A 113 25.54 22.25 -4.32
CA SER A 113 26.14 23.56 -4.06
C SER A 113 25.77 24.62 -5.11
N SER A 114 25.39 24.21 -6.32
CA SER A 114 25.03 25.09 -7.43
C SER A 114 24.04 24.42 -8.38
N LYS A 115 23.50 25.19 -9.35
CA LYS A 115 22.68 24.64 -10.45
C LYS A 115 23.46 23.62 -11.29
N SER A 116 24.75 23.89 -11.51
CA SER A 116 25.65 22.98 -12.22
C SER A 116 25.80 21.65 -11.46
N ASP A 117 26.02 21.72 -10.15
CA ASP A 117 26.18 20.52 -9.32
C ASP A 117 24.87 19.74 -9.24
N LEU A 118 23.73 20.43 -9.18
CA LEU A 118 22.41 19.79 -9.22
C LEU A 118 22.20 19.03 -10.55
N LYS A 119 22.57 19.65 -11.68
CA LYS A 119 22.54 18.99 -12.98
C LYS A 119 23.42 17.76 -13.01
N ALA A 120 24.68 17.90 -12.59
CA ALA A 120 25.64 16.80 -12.57
C ALA A 120 25.17 15.65 -11.66
N ALA A 121 24.58 15.96 -10.50
CA ALA A 121 24.03 14.98 -9.58
C ALA A 121 22.83 14.24 -10.19
N MET A 122 21.86 14.95 -10.77
CA MET A 122 20.57 14.36 -11.15
C MET A 122 20.52 13.79 -12.57
N ALA A 123 21.35 14.27 -13.49
CA ALA A 123 21.26 13.90 -14.91
C ALA A 123 21.33 12.38 -15.16
N PRO A 124 22.23 11.61 -14.51
CA PRO A 124 22.27 10.15 -14.68
C PRO A 124 20.96 9.46 -14.27
N ALA A 125 20.34 9.90 -13.18
CA ALA A 125 19.10 9.32 -12.68
C ALA A 125 17.89 9.76 -13.50
N LEU A 126 17.84 11.01 -13.97
CA LEU A 126 16.81 11.46 -14.92
C LEU A 126 16.91 10.68 -16.25
N ALA A 127 18.12 10.39 -16.73
CA ALA A 127 18.30 9.52 -17.89
C ALA A 127 17.75 8.11 -17.64
N ALA A 128 17.98 7.56 -16.43
CA ALA A 128 17.43 6.26 -16.03
C ALA A 128 15.89 6.22 -15.97
N VAL A 129 15.24 7.37 -15.72
CA VAL A 129 13.77 7.54 -15.72
C VAL A 129 13.19 7.63 -17.14
N GLY A 130 13.98 8.05 -18.14
CA GLY A 130 13.50 8.25 -19.51
C GLY A 130 13.07 6.98 -20.26
N PRO A 131 12.48 7.12 -21.46
CA PRO A 131 11.90 6.02 -22.24
C PRO A 131 12.93 4.98 -22.68
N GLU A 132 12.70 3.71 -22.34
CA GLU A 132 13.64 2.61 -22.57
C GLU A 132 13.86 2.23 -24.04
N GLU A 133 13.03 2.71 -24.95
CA GLU A 133 13.19 2.53 -26.39
C GLU A 133 14.44 3.26 -26.91
N LYS A 134 15.01 4.19 -26.13
CA LYS A 134 16.22 4.94 -26.46
C LYS A 134 17.44 4.48 -25.66
N PRO A 135 18.62 4.38 -26.31
CA PRO A 135 19.87 4.13 -25.60
C PRO A 135 20.14 5.14 -24.48
N TYR A 136 20.81 4.71 -23.42
CA TYR A 136 21.04 5.49 -22.20
C TYR A 136 21.79 6.78 -22.52
N GLU A 137 22.80 6.73 -23.39
CA GLU A 137 23.55 7.92 -23.82
C GLU A 137 22.66 8.94 -24.53
N ALA A 138 21.67 8.49 -25.32
CA ALA A 138 20.72 9.38 -25.98
C ALA A 138 19.74 10.01 -24.97
N ARG A 139 19.29 9.24 -23.98
CA ARG A 139 18.47 9.75 -22.87
C ARG A 139 19.23 10.77 -22.03
N LEU A 140 20.50 10.50 -21.73
CA LEU A 140 21.37 11.40 -20.98
C LEU A 140 21.60 12.71 -21.75
N GLN A 141 21.87 12.64 -23.05
CA GLN A 141 21.98 13.83 -23.90
C GLN A 141 20.67 14.63 -23.93
N ASN A 142 19.51 13.96 -24.05
CA ASN A 142 18.22 14.63 -24.00
C ASN A 142 18.00 15.36 -22.66
N VAL A 143 18.34 14.71 -21.54
CA VAL A 143 18.30 15.35 -20.22
C VAL A 143 19.23 16.55 -20.17
N ASP A 144 20.44 16.45 -20.73
CA ASP A 144 21.38 17.56 -20.76
C ASP A 144 20.84 18.77 -21.53
N ASP A 145 20.22 18.52 -22.68
CA ASP A 145 19.62 19.54 -23.55
C ASP A 145 18.36 20.16 -22.94
N ARG A 146 17.58 19.36 -22.20
CA ARG A 146 16.27 19.75 -21.62
C ARG A 146 16.33 20.12 -20.15
N PHE A 147 17.50 20.09 -19.51
CA PHE A 147 17.59 20.26 -18.05
C PHE A 147 17.03 21.60 -17.58
N ASP A 148 17.24 22.66 -18.35
CA ASP A 148 16.71 23.99 -18.03
C ASP A 148 15.19 24.05 -18.18
N ASP A 149 14.63 23.44 -19.22
CA ASP A 149 13.18 23.31 -19.41
C ASP A 149 12.56 22.48 -18.28
N TYR A 150 13.23 21.40 -17.86
CA TYR A 150 12.84 20.58 -16.72
C TYR A 150 12.79 21.41 -15.43
N LEU A 151 13.85 22.17 -15.13
CA LEU A 151 13.88 23.03 -13.95
C LEU A 151 12.81 24.13 -14.00
N ASN A 152 12.58 24.74 -15.16
CA ASN A 152 11.49 25.70 -15.35
C ASN A 152 10.12 25.04 -15.10
N GLY A 153 9.94 23.80 -15.56
CA GLY A 153 8.77 22.98 -15.29
C GLY A 153 8.59 22.69 -13.80
N VAL A 154 9.66 22.31 -13.09
CA VAL A 154 9.64 22.13 -11.63
C VAL A 154 9.21 23.42 -10.93
N GLN A 155 9.76 24.56 -11.34
CA GLN A 155 9.48 25.84 -10.73
C GLN A 155 8.02 26.29 -10.89
N SER A 156 7.47 26.10 -12.10
CA SER A 156 6.17 26.66 -12.51
C SER A 156 5.01 25.68 -12.38
N ARG A 157 5.26 24.37 -12.49
CA ARG A 157 4.22 23.33 -12.54
C ARG A 157 4.29 22.34 -11.39
N PHE A 158 5.40 22.24 -10.65
CA PHE A 158 5.55 21.28 -9.54
C PHE A 158 5.72 21.98 -8.18
N VAL A 159 4.71 22.77 -7.81
CA VAL A 159 4.70 23.54 -6.55
C VAL A 159 4.35 22.67 -5.34
N GLY A 160 3.73 21.51 -5.56
CA GLY A 160 3.44 20.57 -4.48
C GLY A 160 2.93 19.23 -5.02
N ARG A 161 2.65 18.32 -4.09
CA ARG A 161 2.19 16.96 -4.40
C ARG A 161 0.98 16.89 -5.33
N ALA A 162 0.04 17.82 -5.21
CA ALA A 162 -1.18 17.84 -6.03
C ALA A 162 -0.90 18.13 -7.52
N ASN A 163 0.20 18.80 -7.83
CA ASN A 163 0.55 19.17 -9.21
C ASN A 163 1.40 18.11 -9.92
N TYR A 164 1.81 17.05 -9.21
CA TYR A 164 2.73 16.06 -9.73
C TYR A 164 2.26 15.42 -11.05
N TYR A 165 0.99 15.03 -11.14
CA TYR A 165 0.50 14.26 -12.28
C TYR A 165 0.59 15.06 -13.59
N GLY A 166 0.11 16.32 -13.58
CA GLY A 166 0.22 17.20 -14.75
C GLY A 166 1.67 17.58 -15.08
N PHE A 167 2.54 17.71 -14.06
CA PHE A 167 3.96 17.93 -14.30
C PHE A 167 4.65 16.72 -14.94
N ARG A 168 4.37 15.50 -14.45
CA ARG A 168 4.88 14.25 -15.01
C ARG A 168 4.40 14.03 -16.44
N GLU A 169 3.13 14.29 -16.73
CA GLU A 169 2.58 14.23 -18.09
C GLU A 169 3.33 15.17 -19.04
N ALA A 170 3.58 16.41 -18.62
CA ALA A 170 4.38 17.35 -19.41
C ALA A 170 5.84 16.89 -19.59
N ALA A 171 6.43 16.24 -18.59
CA ALA A 171 7.80 15.73 -18.68
C ALA A 171 7.92 14.45 -19.56
N ALA A 172 6.82 13.71 -19.74
CA ALA A 172 6.73 12.54 -20.61
C ALA A 172 6.29 12.88 -22.04
N ALA A 173 5.84 14.11 -22.29
CA ALA A 173 5.39 14.55 -23.60
C ALA A 173 6.56 14.56 -24.62
N PRO A 174 6.28 14.35 -25.94
CA PRO A 174 7.33 14.20 -26.96
C PRO A 174 8.31 15.38 -27.11
N ASP A 175 7.93 16.56 -26.64
CA ASP A 175 8.78 17.76 -26.65
C ASP A 175 9.82 17.78 -25.53
N MET A 176 9.53 17.15 -24.39
CA MET A 176 10.42 17.02 -23.24
C MET A 176 11.10 15.65 -23.18
N GLU A 177 10.29 14.59 -23.15
CA GLU A 177 10.72 13.18 -23.18
C GLU A 177 11.79 12.83 -22.13
N VAL A 178 11.71 13.46 -20.95
CA VAL A 178 12.59 13.20 -19.80
C VAL A 178 12.06 12.03 -18.96
N VAL A 179 10.77 11.70 -19.10
CA VAL A 179 10.09 10.65 -18.34
C VAL A 179 9.48 9.60 -19.27
N ASP A 180 9.63 8.33 -18.89
CA ASP A 180 8.99 7.22 -19.57
C ASP A 180 7.44 7.27 -19.45
N PRO A 181 6.70 7.24 -20.57
CA PRO A 181 5.23 7.26 -20.57
C PRO A 181 4.56 6.11 -19.81
N SER A 182 5.24 4.96 -19.65
CA SER A 182 4.73 3.84 -18.83
C SER A 182 4.48 4.22 -17.37
N THR A 183 5.07 5.33 -16.91
CA THR A 183 4.88 5.83 -15.54
C THR A 183 3.56 6.57 -15.33
N LEU A 184 2.81 6.90 -16.39
CA LEU A 184 1.65 7.80 -16.31
C LEU A 184 0.45 7.21 -15.55
N ASN A 185 0.27 5.89 -15.56
CA ASN A 185 -0.84 5.25 -14.86
C ASN A 185 -0.53 4.90 -13.39
N ILE A 186 0.64 5.31 -12.89
CA ILE A 186 1.12 4.97 -11.55
C ILE A 186 0.73 6.11 -10.59
N PRO A 187 -0.13 5.86 -9.59
CA PRO A 187 -0.48 6.88 -8.59
C PRO A 187 0.65 7.06 -7.59
N LEU A 188 0.69 8.20 -6.90
CA LEU A 188 1.57 8.38 -5.75
C LEU A 188 1.07 7.58 -4.54
N CYS A 189 2.00 7.05 -3.73
CA CYS A 189 1.67 6.31 -2.51
C CYS A 189 0.78 7.12 -1.56
N ARG A 190 -0.41 6.62 -1.21
CA ARG A 190 -1.28 7.25 -0.22
C ARG A 190 -1.11 6.53 1.10
N SER A 191 -0.62 7.26 2.10
CA SER A 191 -0.34 6.66 3.40
C SER A 191 -0.68 7.59 4.54
N GLY A 192 -0.90 6.98 5.70
CA GLY A 192 -1.18 7.66 6.96
C GLY A 192 -0.73 6.83 8.15
N ILE A 193 -0.96 7.35 9.35
CA ILE A 193 -0.72 6.65 10.60
C ILE A 193 -2.08 6.42 11.27
N VAL A 194 -2.33 5.20 11.73
CA VAL A 194 -3.53 4.79 12.45
C VAL A 194 -3.13 4.11 13.76
N THR A 195 -4.05 4.06 14.73
CA THR A 195 -3.83 3.30 15.96
C THR A 195 -4.55 1.97 15.89
N VAL A 196 -3.81 0.87 16.04
CA VAL A 196 -4.33 -0.51 16.09
C VAL A 196 -3.83 -1.13 17.38
N ASP A 197 -4.73 -1.56 18.26
CA ASP A 197 -4.37 -2.20 19.54
C ASP A 197 -3.35 -1.40 20.36
N ARG A 198 -3.53 -0.06 20.38
CA ARG A 198 -2.64 0.95 21.02
C ARG A 198 -1.27 1.13 20.35
N LEU A 199 -0.99 0.46 19.25
CA LEU A 199 0.20 0.65 18.44
C LEU A 199 -0.06 1.65 17.32
N GLN A 200 0.89 2.56 17.06
CA GLN A 200 0.86 3.42 15.89
C GLN A 200 1.35 2.62 14.68
N ALA A 201 0.48 2.37 13.73
CA ALA A 201 0.75 1.58 12.53
C ALA A 201 0.69 2.47 11.27
N ALA A 202 1.54 2.18 10.30
CA ALA A 202 1.45 2.79 8.98
C ALA A 202 0.32 2.12 8.19
N VAL A 203 -0.57 2.92 7.61
CA VAL A 203 -1.57 2.46 6.64
C VAL A 203 -1.21 2.96 5.26
N VAL A 204 -1.30 2.10 4.26
CA VAL A 204 -1.13 2.42 2.84
C VAL A 204 -2.33 1.92 2.08
N ASP A 205 -2.92 2.80 1.27
CA ASP A 205 -4.00 2.46 0.36
C ASP A 205 -3.52 2.68 -1.08
N THR A 206 -3.86 1.75 -1.97
CA THR A 206 -3.60 1.90 -3.40
C THR A 206 -4.87 1.61 -4.20
N ASP A 207 -4.98 2.29 -5.34
CA ASP A 207 -6.12 2.19 -6.25
C ASP A 207 -5.56 2.34 -7.66
N LEU A 208 -5.64 1.26 -8.42
CA LEU A 208 -4.96 1.07 -9.70
C LEU A 208 -5.95 0.53 -10.72
N CYS A 209 -5.86 1.00 -11.96
CA CYS A 209 -6.60 0.44 -13.09
C CYS A 209 -5.62 0.02 -14.18
N SER A 210 -5.98 -1.03 -14.94
CA SER A 210 -5.28 -1.42 -16.16
C SER A 210 -6.31 -1.81 -17.21
N ASP A 211 -6.12 -1.26 -18.41
CA ASP A 211 -6.91 -1.62 -19.60
C ASP A 211 -6.22 -2.71 -20.43
N ASP A 212 -5.05 -3.20 -19.99
CA ASP A 212 -4.22 -4.18 -20.70
C ASP A 212 -4.28 -5.58 -20.07
N ILE A 213 -4.70 -5.66 -18.80
CA ILE A 213 -4.68 -6.88 -17.98
C ILE A 213 -6.10 -7.29 -17.65
N SER A 214 -6.39 -8.59 -17.71
CA SER A 214 -7.68 -9.16 -17.31
C SER A 214 -7.72 -9.54 -15.82
N LEU A 215 -8.91 -9.77 -15.27
CA LEU A 215 -9.04 -10.26 -13.90
C LEU A 215 -8.43 -11.67 -13.74
N ASN A 216 -8.54 -12.53 -14.76
CA ASN A 216 -7.98 -13.87 -14.71
C ASN A 216 -6.45 -13.87 -14.76
N ASN A 217 -5.83 -12.90 -15.45
CA ASN A 217 -4.38 -12.70 -15.36
C ASN A 217 -3.94 -12.37 -13.93
N LEU A 218 -4.66 -11.50 -13.22
CA LEU A 218 -4.36 -11.18 -11.82
C LEU A 218 -4.56 -12.38 -10.89
N LYS A 219 -5.68 -13.12 -11.06
CA LYS A 219 -5.96 -14.34 -10.29
C LYS A 219 -4.83 -15.37 -10.45
N ALA A 220 -4.13 -15.41 -11.57
CA ALA A 220 -3.01 -16.32 -11.78
C ALA A 220 -1.76 -15.97 -10.96
N ILE A 221 -1.58 -14.71 -10.53
CA ILE A 221 -0.31 -14.25 -9.94
C ILE A 221 -0.43 -13.72 -8.50
N VAL A 222 -1.61 -13.35 -8.02
CA VAL A 222 -1.73 -12.58 -6.75
C VAL A 222 -1.60 -13.43 -5.49
N ASN A 223 -1.64 -14.76 -5.61
CA ASN A 223 -1.46 -15.66 -4.46
C ASN A 223 -0.17 -15.31 -3.69
N PRO A 224 -0.20 -15.25 -2.33
CA PRO A 224 0.98 -14.93 -1.54
C PRO A 224 2.23 -15.73 -1.89
N PHE A 225 2.10 -16.98 -2.33
CA PHE A 225 3.24 -17.82 -2.72
C PHE A 225 4.00 -17.32 -3.95
N ASN A 226 3.48 -16.35 -4.70
CA ASN A 226 4.17 -15.75 -5.85
C ASN A 226 4.87 -14.44 -5.50
N TRP A 227 4.65 -13.84 -4.32
CA TRP A 227 5.05 -12.44 -4.07
C TRP A 227 6.57 -12.22 -4.14
N ASN A 228 7.37 -13.18 -3.69
CA ASN A 228 8.84 -13.12 -3.78
C ASN A 228 9.37 -13.21 -5.21
N GLU A 229 8.63 -13.83 -6.11
CA GLU A 229 9.04 -13.93 -7.51
C GLU A 229 8.48 -12.77 -8.34
N ASN A 230 7.29 -12.30 -7.98
CA ASN A 230 6.66 -11.11 -8.55
C ASN A 230 7.42 -9.83 -8.19
N TYR A 231 8.01 -9.77 -6.98
CA TYR A 231 8.75 -8.62 -6.50
C TYR A 231 9.92 -8.99 -5.56
N PRO A 232 11.00 -9.57 -6.13
CA PRO A 232 12.15 -10.08 -5.37
C PRO A 232 12.99 -8.99 -4.70
N ASP A 233 12.78 -7.72 -5.07
CA ASP A 233 13.54 -6.60 -4.50
C ASP A 233 13.23 -6.36 -3.02
N PHE A 234 12.08 -6.82 -2.53
CA PHE A 234 11.68 -6.68 -1.13
C PHE A 234 11.06 -7.95 -0.53
N PHE A 235 10.28 -8.71 -1.31
CA PHE A 235 9.79 -10.02 -0.85
C PHE A 235 10.86 -11.06 -1.13
N VAL A 236 11.54 -11.50 -0.08
CA VAL A 236 12.68 -12.41 -0.21
C VAL A 236 12.20 -13.85 -0.37
N ARG A 237 11.16 -14.24 0.39
CA ARG A 237 10.68 -15.63 0.41
C ARG A 237 9.24 -15.72 0.90
N MET A 238 8.45 -16.59 0.29
CA MET A 238 7.09 -16.92 0.68
C MET A 238 7.00 -18.43 0.94
N ALA A 239 7.25 -18.84 2.19
CA ALA A 239 7.43 -20.25 2.53
C ALA A 239 6.15 -20.91 3.06
N PRO A 240 5.96 -22.22 2.81
CA PRO A 240 4.87 -22.98 3.40
C PRO A 240 4.92 -23.01 4.93
N PHE A 241 3.75 -23.11 5.55
CA PHE A 241 3.61 -23.29 6.98
C PHE A 241 3.49 -24.78 7.31
N ARG A 242 4.08 -25.25 8.42
CA ARG A 242 4.03 -26.68 8.80
C ARG A 242 2.60 -27.19 9.01
N ASP A 243 1.78 -26.40 9.71
CA ASP A 243 0.36 -26.66 9.94
C ASP A 243 -0.46 -25.63 9.16
N PRO A 244 -0.63 -25.84 7.85
CA PRO A 244 -1.07 -24.77 6.97
C PRO A 244 -2.57 -24.52 7.13
N PHE A 245 -3.34 -25.51 7.62
CA PHE A 245 -4.80 -25.47 7.68
C PHE A 245 -5.29 -24.89 9.00
N ARG A 246 -6.32 -24.06 8.91
CA ARG A 246 -7.08 -23.57 10.05
C ARG A 246 -8.53 -23.99 9.90
N SER A 247 -9.17 -24.34 11.00
CA SER A 247 -10.59 -24.73 11.04
C SER A 247 -11.54 -23.63 10.53
N ASP A 248 -11.08 -22.38 10.46
CA ASP A 248 -11.82 -21.23 9.94
C ASP A 248 -11.62 -20.98 8.43
N ARG A 249 -10.99 -21.92 7.72
CA ARG A 249 -10.68 -21.89 6.28
C ARG A 249 -9.63 -20.85 5.86
N TRP A 250 -9.02 -20.14 6.81
CA TRP A 250 -7.85 -19.32 6.52
C TRP A 250 -6.65 -20.23 6.22
N ARG A 251 -5.83 -19.77 5.29
CA ARG A 251 -4.58 -20.43 4.87
C ARG A 251 -3.41 -19.70 5.49
N ARG A 252 -2.28 -20.36 5.66
CA ARG A 252 -1.08 -19.77 6.26
C ARG A 252 0.07 -19.71 5.27
N VAL A 253 0.91 -18.68 5.42
CA VAL A 253 2.17 -18.49 4.70
C VAL A 253 3.17 -17.82 5.62
N LEU A 254 4.45 -18.16 5.47
CA LEU A 254 5.53 -17.47 6.15
C LEU A 254 6.16 -16.47 5.17
N GLU A 255 5.85 -15.20 5.36
CA GLU A 255 6.42 -14.10 4.58
C GLU A 255 7.80 -13.74 5.12
N THR A 256 8.79 -13.59 4.24
CA THR A 256 10.09 -13.01 4.58
C THR A 256 10.34 -11.79 3.68
N VAL A 257 10.51 -10.62 4.29
CA VAL A 257 10.78 -9.35 3.60
C VAL A 257 12.10 -8.73 4.04
N GLY A 258 12.70 -7.95 3.15
CA GLY A 258 13.94 -7.25 3.42
C GLY A 258 14.64 -6.86 2.11
N PHE A 259 15.78 -6.17 2.23
CA PHE A 259 16.59 -5.83 1.07
C PHE A 259 17.49 -7.02 0.69
N GLY A 260 16.86 -8.08 0.18
CA GLY A 260 17.51 -9.33 -0.21
C GLY A 260 18.76 -9.10 -1.07
N GLY A 261 19.74 -10.00 -0.95
CA GLY A 261 20.99 -9.91 -1.73
C GLY A 261 21.97 -8.81 -1.32
N LEU A 262 21.64 -7.97 -0.33
CA LEU A 262 22.54 -6.94 0.22
C LEU A 262 23.06 -7.27 1.62
N GLY A 263 22.83 -8.49 2.12
CA GLY A 263 23.19 -8.89 3.48
C GLY A 263 22.43 -8.12 4.56
N ALA A 264 21.25 -7.59 4.22
CA ALA A 264 20.37 -6.90 5.14
C ALA A 264 19.66 -7.88 6.09
N LEU A 265 19.16 -7.38 7.20
CA LEU A 265 18.22 -8.07 8.07
C LEU A 265 16.97 -8.46 7.25
N GLU A 266 16.54 -9.70 7.41
CA GLU A 266 15.27 -10.20 6.89
C GLU A 266 14.26 -10.27 8.03
N ILE A 267 13.04 -9.78 7.79
CA ILE A 267 11.92 -9.87 8.71
C ILE A 267 11.04 -11.05 8.28
N THR A 268 10.77 -11.98 9.18
CA THR A 268 9.94 -13.15 8.93
C THR A 268 8.62 -13.08 9.70
N THR A 269 7.51 -13.01 8.99
CA THR A 269 6.16 -12.82 9.56
C THR A 269 5.26 -14.00 9.21
N ALA A 270 4.62 -14.59 10.22
CA ALA A 270 3.57 -15.57 10.03
C ALA A 270 2.26 -14.87 9.66
N LEU A 271 1.79 -15.07 8.43
CA LEU A 271 0.55 -14.51 7.92
C LEU A 271 -0.50 -15.60 7.73
N LYS A 272 -1.76 -15.22 7.92
CA LYS A 272 -2.91 -15.96 7.42
C LYS A 272 -3.60 -15.16 6.32
N TYR A 273 -4.14 -15.84 5.31
CA TYR A 273 -4.88 -15.22 4.22
C TYR A 273 -6.13 -16.01 3.85
N PHE A 274 -7.11 -15.32 3.27
CA PHE A 274 -8.39 -15.88 2.87
C PHE A 274 -8.79 -15.37 1.47
N PRO A 275 -8.74 -16.24 0.44
CA PRO A 275 -9.21 -15.90 -0.89
C PRO A 275 -10.74 -16.02 -0.98
N THR A 276 -11.39 -15.00 -1.54
CA THR A 276 -12.80 -14.99 -1.93
C THR A 276 -12.87 -14.82 -3.44
N ILE A 277 -13.49 -15.76 -4.14
CA ILE A 277 -13.57 -15.80 -5.60
C ILE A 277 -15.00 -15.53 -6.04
N GLY A 278 -15.17 -14.53 -6.87
CA GLY A 278 -16.35 -14.33 -7.72
C GLY A 278 -15.98 -14.44 -9.19
N GLU A 279 -17.00 -14.41 -10.05
CA GLU A 279 -16.82 -14.41 -11.50
C GLU A 279 -16.14 -13.12 -11.97
N CYS A 280 -16.75 -11.96 -11.65
CA CYS A 280 -16.28 -10.63 -12.03
C CYS A 280 -15.44 -9.92 -10.96
N GLU A 281 -15.18 -10.58 -9.82
CA GLU A 281 -14.41 -10.00 -8.72
C GLU A 281 -13.62 -11.08 -7.98
N ALA A 282 -12.55 -10.68 -7.30
CA ALA A 282 -11.82 -11.52 -6.38
C ALA A 282 -11.21 -10.67 -5.27
N ARG A 283 -11.11 -11.25 -4.08
CA ARG A 283 -10.60 -10.59 -2.88
C ARG A 283 -9.68 -11.49 -2.10
N LEU A 284 -8.53 -10.98 -1.72
CA LEU A 284 -7.59 -11.63 -0.83
C LEU A 284 -7.50 -10.81 0.46
N ASP A 285 -8.03 -11.33 1.56
CA ASP A 285 -7.81 -10.77 2.89
C ASP A 285 -6.58 -11.40 3.52
N TYR A 286 -5.80 -10.64 4.29
CA TYR A 286 -4.69 -11.18 5.08
C TYR A 286 -4.56 -10.47 6.42
N ASP A 287 -4.05 -11.19 7.42
CA ASP A 287 -3.76 -10.70 8.77
C ASP A 287 -2.59 -11.52 9.35
N LEU A 288 -2.10 -11.12 10.52
CA LEU A 288 -1.16 -11.93 11.30
C LEU A 288 -1.81 -13.27 11.66
N ASP A 289 -1.03 -14.35 11.62
CA ASP A 289 -1.52 -15.63 12.12
C ASP A 289 -1.67 -15.61 13.65
N ASP A 290 -2.63 -16.42 14.12
CA ASP A 290 -2.89 -16.59 15.56
C ASP A 290 -2.49 -18.00 16.00
N PRO A 291 -1.80 -18.12 17.16
CA PRO A 291 -1.30 -17.03 18.00
C PRO A 291 -0.06 -16.34 17.40
N THR A 292 0.01 -15.01 17.50
CA THR A 292 1.19 -14.21 17.11
C THR A 292 2.31 -14.33 18.17
N PRO A 293 3.61 -14.42 17.79
CA PRO A 293 4.16 -14.30 16.43
C PRO A 293 4.23 -15.61 15.63
N GLY A 294 3.71 -16.71 16.17
CA GLY A 294 3.83 -18.03 15.55
C GLY A 294 5.31 -18.40 15.27
N PRO A 295 5.63 -18.98 14.11
CA PRO A 295 7.01 -19.24 13.68
C PRO A 295 7.72 -18.00 13.09
N GLY A 296 7.11 -16.81 13.13
CA GLY A 296 7.77 -15.57 12.76
C GLY A 296 8.79 -15.10 13.81
N ASP A 297 9.55 -14.06 13.48
CA ASP A 297 10.58 -13.48 14.36
C ASP A 297 10.02 -12.54 15.45
N GLY A 298 8.72 -12.21 15.36
CA GLY A 298 8.04 -11.33 16.32
C GLY A 298 8.35 -9.83 16.16
N GLN A 299 9.01 -9.44 15.07
CA GLN A 299 9.32 -8.05 14.78
C GLN A 299 8.09 -7.26 14.32
N VAL A 300 7.15 -7.93 13.65
CA VAL A 300 5.91 -7.35 13.15
C VAL A 300 4.77 -7.63 14.12
N LEU A 301 4.15 -6.57 14.65
CA LEU A 301 3.07 -6.64 15.65
C LEU A 301 1.70 -6.32 15.07
N VAL A 302 1.66 -5.71 13.88
CA VAL A 302 0.45 -5.54 13.07
C VAL A 302 0.85 -5.81 11.63
N ASP A 303 0.16 -6.72 10.96
CA ASP A 303 0.21 -6.86 9.51
C ASP A 303 -1.15 -7.34 9.02
N ARG A 304 -1.93 -6.43 8.44
CA ARG A 304 -3.26 -6.78 7.92
C ARG A 304 -3.66 -5.92 6.75
N GLY A 305 -4.50 -6.48 5.90
CA GLY A 305 -4.89 -5.79 4.70
C GLY A 305 -5.79 -6.61 3.80
N TYR A 306 -5.97 -6.07 2.60
CA TYR A 306 -6.71 -6.73 1.54
C TYR A 306 -6.16 -6.36 0.17
N ILE A 307 -6.45 -7.21 -0.80
CA ILE A 307 -6.33 -6.94 -2.24
C ILE A 307 -7.70 -7.25 -2.86
N ASN A 308 -8.41 -6.21 -3.29
CA ASN A 308 -9.69 -6.33 -3.96
C ASN A 308 -9.48 -6.08 -5.45
N MET A 309 -10.03 -6.94 -6.30
CA MET A 309 -9.86 -6.90 -7.76
C MET A 309 -11.21 -7.10 -8.42
N TRP A 310 -11.54 -6.31 -9.44
CA TRP A 310 -12.80 -6.46 -10.17
C TRP A 310 -12.70 -5.99 -11.62
N VAL A 311 -13.54 -6.59 -12.47
CA VAL A 311 -13.63 -6.27 -13.90
C VAL A 311 -14.18 -4.85 -14.09
N THR A 312 -13.58 -4.09 -15.01
CA THR A 312 -14.05 -2.76 -15.43
C THR A 312 -14.48 -2.69 -16.90
N ASN A 313 -14.24 -3.75 -17.70
CA ASN A 313 -14.71 -3.78 -19.08
C ASN A 313 -16.24 -3.88 -19.18
N GLN A 314 -16.77 -3.36 -20.28
CA GLN A 314 -18.22 -3.24 -20.51
C GLN A 314 -18.91 -4.60 -20.57
N ASP A 315 -18.21 -5.61 -21.08
CA ASP A 315 -18.74 -6.98 -21.25
C ASP A 315 -18.80 -7.76 -19.92
N ARG A 316 -18.26 -7.18 -18.83
CA ARG A 316 -18.10 -7.83 -17.53
C ARG A 316 -17.43 -9.20 -17.63
N ASN A 317 -16.51 -9.34 -18.57
CA ASN A 317 -15.83 -10.60 -18.85
C ASN A 317 -14.47 -10.62 -18.13
N PRO A 318 -14.22 -11.59 -17.22
CA PRO A 318 -12.96 -11.68 -16.49
C PRO A 318 -11.74 -12.10 -17.33
N ASP A 319 -11.96 -12.60 -18.56
CA ASP A 319 -10.90 -12.96 -19.52
C ASP A 319 -10.49 -11.79 -20.42
N LEU A 320 -11.30 -10.73 -20.50
CA LEU A 320 -10.98 -9.56 -21.31
C LEU A 320 -10.20 -8.51 -20.49
N PRO A 321 -9.31 -7.74 -21.13
CA PRO A 321 -8.62 -6.63 -20.47
C PRO A 321 -9.59 -5.63 -19.83
N GLY A 322 -9.17 -4.99 -18.76
CA GLY A 322 -9.98 -4.04 -18.01
C GLY A 322 -10.22 -4.51 -16.58
N VAL A 323 -9.34 -4.09 -15.68
CA VAL A 323 -9.38 -4.46 -14.26
C VAL A 323 -9.06 -3.28 -13.36
N ARG A 324 -9.67 -3.26 -12.18
CA ARG A 324 -9.31 -2.35 -11.10
C ARG A 324 -8.91 -3.12 -9.86
N VAL A 325 -7.86 -2.63 -9.21
CA VAL A 325 -7.30 -3.20 -7.98
C VAL A 325 -7.27 -2.14 -6.91
N ARG A 326 -7.80 -2.47 -5.73
CA ARG A 326 -7.67 -1.67 -4.52
C ARG A 326 -7.00 -2.48 -3.45
N THR A 327 -5.90 -1.97 -2.90
CA THR A 327 -5.20 -2.61 -1.80
C THR A 327 -5.22 -1.75 -0.54
N ARG A 328 -5.09 -2.42 0.59
CA ARG A 328 -4.74 -1.81 1.87
C ARG A 328 -3.66 -2.65 2.53
N LYS A 329 -2.66 -2.00 3.12
CA LYS A 329 -1.78 -2.60 4.12
C LYS A 329 -1.75 -1.74 5.37
N VAL A 330 -1.86 -2.38 6.52
CA VAL A 330 -1.65 -1.77 7.82
C VAL A 330 -0.52 -2.55 8.49
N ILE A 331 0.57 -1.86 8.82
CA ILE A 331 1.76 -2.49 9.38
C ILE A 331 2.30 -1.76 10.60
N HIS A 332 2.73 -2.54 11.58
CA HIS A 332 3.57 -2.08 12.69
C HIS A 332 4.79 -2.98 12.81
N ILE A 333 5.97 -2.43 12.52
CA ILE A 333 7.27 -3.05 12.74
C ILE A 333 7.86 -2.44 14.02
N SER A 334 8.10 -3.28 15.02
CA SER A 334 8.78 -2.87 16.25
C SER A 334 10.16 -2.30 15.91
N GLY A 335 10.65 -1.33 16.69
CA GLY A 335 11.95 -0.71 16.45
C GLY A 335 11.97 0.35 15.33
N LEU A 336 10.87 0.55 14.61
CA LEU A 336 10.72 1.68 13.68
C LEU A 336 9.64 2.66 14.16
N SER A 337 9.89 3.96 14.04
CA SER A 337 8.92 5.02 14.24
C SER A 337 7.80 4.93 13.20
N PRO A 338 6.58 5.40 13.53
CA PRO A 338 5.46 5.29 12.59
C PRO A 338 5.73 5.96 11.25
N TYR A 339 6.46 7.09 11.26
CA TYR A 339 6.81 7.82 10.05
C TYR A 339 7.85 7.07 9.19
N ALA A 340 8.88 6.48 9.80
CA ALA A 340 9.85 5.66 9.10
C ALA A 340 9.20 4.44 8.44
N GLN A 341 8.31 3.76 9.16
CA GLN A 341 7.52 2.65 8.61
C GLN A 341 6.69 3.10 7.41
N GLN A 342 6.02 4.26 7.51
CA GLN A 342 5.23 4.84 6.42
C GLN A 342 6.08 5.11 5.17
N ARG A 343 7.32 5.60 5.34
CA ARG A 343 8.25 5.81 4.23
C ARG A 343 8.73 4.50 3.64
N LEU A 344 9.11 3.54 4.48
CA LEU A 344 9.51 2.19 4.07
C LEU A 344 8.45 1.58 3.15
N VAL A 345 7.21 1.41 3.61
CA VAL A 345 6.16 0.77 2.82
C VAL A 345 5.80 1.50 1.52
N CYS A 346 5.90 2.84 1.51
CA CYS A 346 5.68 3.62 0.30
C CYS A 346 6.80 3.43 -0.72
N LEU A 347 8.04 3.26 -0.24
CA LEU A 347 9.22 3.18 -1.08
C LEU A 347 9.61 1.74 -1.43
N THR A 348 9.20 0.72 -0.68
CA THR A 348 9.70 -0.66 -0.82
C THR A 348 8.71 -1.71 -1.30
N GLY A 349 7.46 -1.40 -1.66
CA GLY A 349 6.62 -2.47 -2.24
C GLY A 349 5.12 -2.28 -2.12
N TYR A 350 4.68 -1.88 -0.94
CA TYR A 350 3.26 -1.94 -0.60
C TYR A 350 2.46 -0.71 -1.06
N GLY A 351 3.14 0.41 -1.30
CA GLY A 351 2.58 1.56 -2.00
C GLY A 351 2.48 1.33 -3.51
N THR A 352 3.05 2.24 -4.29
CA THR A 352 2.96 2.27 -5.76
C THR A 352 3.55 1.03 -6.42
N ALA A 353 4.42 0.31 -5.71
CA ALA A 353 4.96 -0.97 -6.13
C ALA A 353 3.94 -2.13 -6.07
N SER A 354 2.71 -1.90 -5.57
CA SER A 354 1.59 -2.78 -5.87
C SER A 354 1.29 -2.91 -7.35
N SER A 355 1.57 -1.86 -8.14
CA SER A 355 1.56 -1.98 -9.60
C SER A 355 2.71 -2.86 -10.12
N GLU A 356 3.86 -2.86 -9.44
CA GLU A 356 5.03 -3.69 -9.79
C GLU A 356 4.75 -5.16 -9.53
N PHE A 357 4.29 -5.51 -8.32
CA PHE A 357 4.10 -6.91 -7.93
C PHE A 357 2.78 -7.52 -8.43
N LEU A 358 1.79 -6.70 -8.80
CA LEU A 358 0.52 -7.17 -9.36
C LEU A 358 0.47 -7.04 -10.88
N PHE A 359 0.58 -5.83 -11.42
CA PHE A 359 0.35 -5.61 -12.84
C PHE A 359 1.54 -6.09 -13.69
N GLY A 360 2.79 -5.87 -13.26
CA GLY A 360 3.97 -6.32 -14.02
C GLY A 360 3.92 -7.82 -14.36
N PRO A 361 3.90 -8.71 -13.35
CA PRO A 361 3.79 -10.16 -13.56
C PRO A 361 2.47 -10.62 -14.20
N ALA A 362 1.39 -9.84 -14.11
CA ALA A 362 0.11 -10.20 -14.72
C ALA A 362 0.07 -9.98 -16.23
N VAL A 363 0.96 -9.18 -16.81
CA VAL A 363 1.06 -9.03 -18.29
C VAL A 363 1.40 -10.36 -18.95
N ASP A 364 2.31 -11.12 -18.34
CA ASP A 364 2.72 -12.45 -18.81
C ASP A 364 2.90 -13.39 -17.60
N PRO A 365 1.79 -13.96 -17.09
CA PRO A 365 1.83 -14.85 -15.94
C PRO A 365 2.70 -16.06 -16.22
N ARG A 366 3.68 -16.31 -15.34
CA ARG A 366 4.58 -17.45 -15.48
C ARG A 366 3.81 -18.77 -15.38
N PRO A 367 4.14 -19.80 -16.18
CA PRO A 367 3.43 -21.08 -16.14
C PRO A 367 3.44 -21.77 -14.77
N GLU A 368 4.48 -21.57 -13.98
CA GLU A 368 4.65 -22.12 -12.64
C GLU A 368 3.94 -21.30 -11.53
N ALA A 369 3.37 -20.14 -11.87
CA ALA A 369 2.70 -19.28 -10.90
C ALA A 369 1.53 -20.01 -10.21
N ARG A 370 1.41 -19.75 -8.91
CA ARG A 370 0.37 -20.33 -8.08
C ARG A 370 -0.94 -19.57 -8.28
N GLY A 371 -1.96 -20.26 -8.77
CA GLY A 371 -3.30 -19.68 -8.97
C GLY A 371 -3.94 -19.15 -7.68
N PHE A 372 -5.00 -18.36 -7.82
CA PHE A 372 -5.65 -17.66 -6.71
C PHE A 372 -6.10 -18.59 -5.57
N ASP A 373 -6.61 -19.75 -5.92
CA ASP A 373 -7.08 -20.79 -5.02
C ASP A 373 -5.99 -21.80 -4.65
N TYR A 374 -4.77 -21.67 -5.16
CA TYR A 374 -3.65 -22.55 -4.84
C TYR A 374 -3.36 -22.59 -3.35
N TYR A 375 -2.99 -23.78 -2.93
CA TYR A 375 -2.50 -24.09 -1.61
C TYR A 375 -1.55 -25.29 -1.67
N ASP A 376 -0.54 -25.32 -0.80
CA ASP A 376 0.59 -26.28 -0.89
C ASP A 376 0.24 -27.72 -0.46
N HIS A 377 -1.02 -27.98 -0.10
CA HIS A 377 -1.51 -29.30 0.30
C HIS A 377 -2.92 -29.56 -0.27
N GLU A 378 -3.33 -30.85 -0.35
CA GLU A 378 -4.69 -31.22 -0.72
C GLU A 378 -5.70 -30.57 0.24
N GLN A 379 -6.77 -29.97 -0.29
CA GLN A 379 -7.87 -29.48 0.53
C GLN A 379 -8.44 -30.67 1.32
N PRO A 380 -8.58 -30.60 2.65
CA PRO A 380 -9.25 -31.66 3.39
C PRO A 380 -10.70 -31.77 2.89
N GLU A 381 -11.20 -33.00 2.77
CA GLU A 381 -12.59 -33.27 2.38
C GLU A 381 -13.55 -32.44 3.24
N GLU A 382 -14.49 -31.75 2.60
CA GLU A 382 -15.52 -30.97 3.29
C GLU A 382 -16.30 -31.90 4.23
N ASP A 383 -16.19 -31.69 5.54
CA ASP A 383 -17.06 -32.37 6.50
C ASP A 383 -18.50 -31.85 6.29
N PRO A 384 -19.47 -32.70 5.86
CA PRO A 384 -20.80 -32.25 5.43
C PRO A 384 -21.60 -31.49 6.51
N GLN A 385 -21.13 -31.51 7.76
CA GLN A 385 -21.79 -30.85 8.88
C GLN A 385 -21.35 -29.40 9.14
N THR A 386 -20.41 -28.84 8.35
CA THR A 386 -19.98 -27.42 8.48
C THR A 386 -20.19 -26.55 7.25
N ALA A 387 -20.83 -27.11 6.21
CA ALA A 387 -21.17 -26.39 4.99
C ALA A 387 -22.39 -25.45 5.19
N THR A 388 -22.29 -24.43 6.04
CA THR A 388 -23.23 -23.29 6.09
C THR A 388 -22.68 -22.17 6.99
N SER A 389 -21.51 -21.65 6.64
CA SER A 389 -21.18 -20.22 6.72
C SER A 389 -19.70 -20.07 6.45
N GLY A 390 -19.36 -19.40 5.34
CA GLY A 390 -18.05 -18.78 5.30
C GLY A 390 -17.90 -17.84 6.50
N PRO A 391 -16.67 -17.58 6.97
CA PRO A 391 -16.47 -16.66 8.09
C PRO A 391 -17.20 -15.37 7.74
N SER A 392 -18.22 -15.06 8.53
CA SER A 392 -19.06 -13.89 8.33
C SER A 392 -18.18 -12.64 8.27
N THR A 393 -17.95 -12.13 7.06
CA THR A 393 -17.20 -10.90 6.72
C THR A 393 -17.99 -9.64 7.11
N HIS A 394 -18.63 -9.68 8.29
CA HIS A 394 -19.54 -8.67 8.80
C HIS A 394 -18.85 -7.38 9.29
N VAL A 395 -17.54 -7.21 9.10
CA VAL A 395 -16.86 -5.96 9.48
C VAL A 395 -16.75 -5.00 8.29
N VAL A 396 -16.37 -5.49 7.11
CA VAL A 396 -16.18 -4.61 5.93
C VAL A 396 -17.50 -4.35 5.19
N ALA A 397 -18.33 -5.37 4.97
CA ALA A 397 -19.64 -5.17 4.33
C ALA A 397 -20.56 -4.30 5.21
N THR A 398 -20.51 -4.47 6.53
CA THR A 398 -21.29 -3.66 7.48
C THR A 398 -20.75 -2.24 7.60
N ALA A 399 -19.43 -2.03 7.56
CA ALA A 399 -18.83 -0.69 7.57
C ALA A 399 -19.06 0.06 6.25
N VAL A 400 -18.98 -0.63 5.11
CA VAL A 400 -19.29 -0.04 3.80
C VAL A 400 -20.78 0.25 3.69
N ASN A 401 -21.68 -0.66 4.09
CA ASN A 401 -23.11 -0.37 4.07
C ASN A 401 -23.49 0.74 5.06
N LEU A 402 -22.97 0.77 6.30
CA LEU A 402 -23.20 1.87 7.24
C LEU A 402 -22.67 3.20 6.71
N TRP A 403 -21.50 3.21 6.07
CA TRP A 403 -20.92 4.43 5.51
C TRP A 403 -21.67 4.88 4.26
N THR A 404 -22.04 3.97 3.37
CA THR A 404 -22.86 4.24 2.18
C THR A 404 -24.25 4.72 2.59
N ASP A 405 -24.94 4.06 3.52
CA ASP A 405 -26.25 4.48 4.04
C ASP A 405 -26.16 5.84 4.76
N SER A 406 -25.06 6.10 5.48
CA SER A 406 -24.83 7.40 6.13
C SER A 406 -24.54 8.51 5.12
N VAL A 407 -23.77 8.21 4.07
CA VAL A 407 -23.44 9.15 3.00
C VAL A 407 -24.64 9.41 2.10
N GLU A 408 -25.39 8.38 1.69
CA GLU A 408 -26.64 8.51 0.93
C GLU A 408 -27.69 9.30 1.72
N GLY A 409 -27.85 9.00 3.01
CA GLY A 409 -28.75 9.75 3.88
C GLY A 409 -28.32 11.22 4.04
N LEU A 410 -27.03 11.50 4.18
CA LEU A 410 -26.49 12.87 4.28
C LEU A 410 -26.63 13.65 2.96
N VAL A 411 -26.43 12.96 1.84
CA VAL A 411 -26.59 13.53 0.50
C VAL A 411 -28.06 13.84 0.22
N SER A 412 -28.98 12.96 0.59
CA SER A 412 -30.43 13.23 0.50
C SER A 412 -30.85 14.40 1.41
N ASP A 413 -30.42 14.42 2.66
CA ASP A 413 -30.72 15.51 3.60
C ASP A 413 -30.09 16.85 3.11
N TYR A 414 -28.93 16.81 2.44
CA TYR A 414 -28.28 17.97 1.84
C TYR A 414 -29.06 18.48 0.61
N PHE A 415 -29.54 17.57 -0.25
CA PHE A 415 -30.39 17.95 -1.38
C PHE A 415 -31.71 18.58 -0.92
N ASP A 416 -32.33 18.08 0.15
CA ASP A 416 -33.53 18.69 0.73
C ASP A 416 -33.29 20.12 1.23
N VAL A 417 -32.15 20.36 1.90
CA VAL A 417 -31.75 21.71 2.35
C VAL A 417 -31.44 22.62 1.17
N ALA A 418 -30.74 22.11 0.16
CA ALA A 418 -30.42 22.84 -1.06
C ALA A 418 -31.68 23.18 -1.87
N GLU A 419 -32.65 22.28 -1.98
CA GLU A 419 -33.93 22.52 -2.65
C GLU A 419 -34.75 23.58 -1.91
N LYS A 420 -34.85 23.50 -0.57
CA LYS A 420 -35.50 24.55 0.24
C LYS A 420 -34.82 25.90 0.12
N TRP A 421 -33.49 25.93 -0.01
CA TRP A 421 -32.74 27.16 -0.26
C TRP A 421 -33.05 27.74 -1.63
N MET A 422 -33.02 26.91 -2.68
CA MET A 422 -33.33 27.32 -4.05
C MET A 422 -34.78 27.79 -4.22
N ALA A 423 -35.72 27.23 -3.45
CA ALA A 423 -37.12 27.66 -3.42
C ALA A 423 -37.36 28.89 -2.54
N GLY A 424 -36.34 29.46 -1.89
CA GLY A 424 -36.46 30.62 -0.99
C GLY A 424 -37.19 30.31 0.32
N GLY A 425 -37.37 29.04 0.66
CA GLY A 425 -38.13 28.55 1.82
C GLY A 425 -37.27 28.07 3.00
N LEU A 426 -35.94 28.18 2.92
CA LEU A 426 -35.02 27.71 3.96
C LEU A 426 -35.20 28.49 5.28
N ARG A 427 -35.52 27.78 6.36
CA ARG A 427 -35.61 28.36 7.71
C ARG A 427 -34.38 28.00 8.53
N LEU A 428 -34.11 28.79 9.57
CA LEU A 428 -33.05 28.50 10.53
C LEU A 428 -33.26 27.15 11.24
N SER A 429 -34.51 26.73 11.42
CA SER A 429 -34.85 25.40 11.94
C SER A 429 -34.40 24.29 11.00
N ASP A 430 -34.51 24.44 9.68
CA ASP A 430 -34.07 23.42 8.72
C ASP A 430 -32.53 23.23 8.77
N VAL A 431 -31.77 24.32 8.91
CA VAL A 431 -30.31 24.29 9.06
C VAL A 431 -29.89 23.70 10.41
N THR A 432 -30.65 24.00 11.46
CA THR A 432 -30.40 23.46 12.81
C THR A 432 -30.71 21.97 12.85
N ASP A 433 -31.84 21.53 12.27
CA ASP A 433 -32.24 20.13 12.18
C ASP A 433 -31.24 19.33 11.32
N PHE A 434 -30.79 19.88 10.19
CA PHE A 434 -29.73 19.26 9.39
C PHE A 434 -28.43 19.11 10.17
N SER A 435 -28.00 20.16 10.88
CA SER A 435 -26.77 20.13 11.70
C SER A 435 -26.86 19.12 12.85
N GLN A 436 -28.03 19.01 13.49
CA GLN A 436 -28.32 18.03 14.54
C GLN A 436 -28.35 16.60 13.98
N LYS A 437 -28.91 16.37 12.79
CA LYS A 437 -28.86 15.07 12.11
C LYS A 437 -27.43 14.67 11.73
N VAL A 438 -26.64 15.60 11.20
CA VAL A 438 -25.22 15.39 10.85
C VAL A 438 -24.41 15.02 12.09
N THR A 439 -24.57 15.77 13.18
CA THR A 439 -23.86 15.53 14.43
C THR A 439 -24.36 14.25 15.12
N GLY A 440 -25.67 14.00 15.08
CA GLY A 440 -26.28 12.77 15.58
C GLY A 440 -25.74 11.53 14.89
N ARG A 441 -25.65 11.53 13.55
CA ARG A 441 -25.06 10.43 12.77
C ARG A 441 -23.55 10.29 13.02
N LEU A 442 -22.80 11.39 13.10
CA LEU A 442 -21.36 11.35 13.42
C LEU A 442 -21.07 10.74 14.80
N VAL A 443 -21.99 10.89 15.76
CA VAL A 443 -21.86 10.33 17.11
C VAL A 443 -22.44 8.91 17.19
N SER A 444 -23.53 8.60 16.48
CA SER A 444 -24.19 7.29 16.55
C SER A 444 -23.54 6.24 15.66
N SER A 445 -23.04 6.60 14.47
CA SER A 445 -22.43 5.63 13.55
C SER A 445 -21.25 4.86 14.15
N PRO A 446 -20.33 5.47 14.92
CA PRO A 446 -19.30 4.73 15.64
C PRO A 446 -19.87 3.80 16.72
N LEU A 447 -20.97 4.18 17.38
CA LEU A 447 -21.61 3.37 18.43
C LEU A 447 -22.42 2.21 17.85
N GLU A 448 -23.15 2.42 16.76
CA GLU A 448 -23.86 1.37 16.02
C GLU A 448 -22.88 0.38 15.38
N PHE A 449 -21.72 0.89 14.90
CA PHE A 449 -20.60 0.05 14.50
C PHE A 449 -20.09 -0.80 15.67
N LEU A 450 -19.82 -0.18 16.83
CA LEU A 450 -19.39 -0.87 18.04
C LEU A 450 -20.43 -1.88 18.55
N GLU A 451 -21.72 -1.60 18.42
CA GLU A 451 -22.82 -2.50 18.82
C GLU A 451 -22.92 -3.71 17.88
N ARG A 452 -22.79 -3.50 16.57
CA ARG A 452 -22.82 -4.58 15.57
C ARG A 452 -21.58 -5.46 15.59
N ILE A 453 -20.40 -4.94 15.94
CA ILE A 453 -19.19 -5.76 16.13
C ILE A 453 -19.16 -6.50 17.48
N ASN A 454 -19.93 -6.04 18.47
CA ASN A 454 -19.97 -6.64 19.81
C ASN A 454 -21.10 -7.68 20.01
N GLN A 455 -21.91 -7.97 18.98
CA GLN A 455 -22.83 -9.11 19.07
C GLN A 455 -22.05 -10.43 18.98
N PRO A 456 -22.15 -11.33 19.98
CA PRO A 456 -21.36 -12.55 20.00
C PRO A 456 -21.75 -13.51 18.87
N ARG A 457 -20.74 -14.07 18.19
CA ARG A 457 -20.85 -15.25 17.33
C ARG A 457 -21.45 -16.40 18.14
N ASN A 458 -22.66 -16.81 17.75
CA ASN A 458 -23.52 -17.81 18.41
C ASN A 458 -24.08 -17.36 19.78
N PRO A 459 -25.37 -17.01 19.91
CA PRO A 459 -26.03 -17.28 21.17
C PRO A 459 -25.88 -18.79 21.39
N ARG A 460 -25.17 -19.19 22.44
CA ARG A 460 -25.22 -20.59 22.89
C ARG A 460 -26.70 -20.96 22.97
N VAL A 461 -27.14 -21.83 22.07
CA VAL A 461 -28.32 -22.62 22.33
C VAL A 461 -27.93 -23.48 23.53
N ARG A 462 -28.23 -22.99 24.74
CA ARG A 462 -28.42 -23.87 25.90
C ARG A 462 -29.69 -24.66 25.62
N ALA A 463 -29.57 -25.68 24.78
CA ALA A 463 -30.49 -26.80 24.79
C ALA A 463 -29.69 -27.99 25.33
N ASN A 464 -30.24 -28.62 26.36
CA ASN A 464 -29.86 -29.90 26.94
C ASN A 464 -28.81 -29.91 28.06
N GLU A 465 -29.08 -29.14 29.12
CA GLU A 465 -28.77 -29.55 30.51
C GLU A 465 -30.00 -29.37 31.43
N ALA A 466 -31.20 -29.62 30.90
CA ALA A 466 -32.45 -29.65 31.67
C ALA A 466 -33.23 -30.98 31.49
N GLN A 467 -32.57 -32.04 31.00
CA GLN A 467 -33.18 -33.37 30.82
C GLN A 467 -32.36 -34.53 31.42
N GLN A 468 -31.50 -34.25 32.39
CA GLN A 468 -30.95 -35.26 33.31
C GLN A 468 -30.94 -34.70 34.74
N GLY A 469 -32.11 -34.59 35.33
CA GLY A 469 -32.30 -34.12 36.71
C GLY A 469 -33.73 -34.33 37.23
N GLY A 470 -34.42 -35.36 36.71
CA GLY A 470 -35.82 -35.65 36.99
C GLY A 470 -36.08 -37.15 37.14
N GLN A 471 -35.25 -37.85 37.91
CA GLN A 471 -35.68 -39.08 38.59
C GLN A 471 -35.70 -38.78 40.09
N ALA A 472 -36.86 -38.33 40.57
CA ALA A 472 -37.18 -38.27 41.98
C ALA A 472 -38.53 -38.96 42.19
N ASN A 473 -38.46 -40.18 42.72
CA ASN A 473 -39.37 -40.80 43.67
C ASN A 473 -40.89 -40.59 43.46
N GLU A 474 -41.50 -41.52 42.73
CA GLU A 474 -42.85 -41.97 43.08
C GLU A 474 -42.82 -42.62 44.46
N THR A 475 -43.31 -41.88 45.45
CA THR A 475 -43.57 -42.41 46.79
C THR A 475 -44.94 -43.09 46.75
N GLN A 476 -44.95 -44.42 46.71
CA GLN A 476 -46.13 -45.20 47.09
C GLN A 476 -46.36 -45.03 48.60
N GLN A 477 -47.41 -44.29 48.95
CA GLN A 477 -48.08 -44.42 50.25
C GLN A 477 -49.20 -45.45 50.11
N GLY A 478 -49.30 -46.37 51.08
CA GLY A 478 -50.57 -46.99 51.44
C GLY A 478 -50.49 -48.48 51.76
N GLY A 479 -50.14 -48.82 53.01
CA GLY A 479 -50.31 -50.18 53.53
C GLY A 479 -49.85 -50.35 54.97
N ALA A 480 -50.72 -49.99 55.91
CA ALA A 480 -50.71 -50.45 57.31
C ALA A 480 -52.13 -51.00 57.61
N PRO A 481 -52.36 -51.83 58.64
CA PRO A 481 -51.45 -52.34 59.67
C PRO A 481 -51.08 -53.82 59.55
#